data_AF-A0A614AUI8-F1
#
_entry.id   AF-A0A614AUI8-F1
#
_cell.length_a   1.000
_cell.length_b   1.000
_cell.length_c   1.000
_cell.angle_alpha   90.00
_cell.angle_beta   90.00
_cell.angle_gamma   90.00
#
_symmetry.space_group_name_H-M   'P 1'
#
loop_
_entity.id
_entity.type
_entity.pdbx_description
1 polymer ?
#
loop_
_entity_poly.entity_id
_entity_poly.type
_entity_poly.pdbx_seq_one_letter_code
_entity_poly.pdbx_strand_id
1 'polypeptide(L)' 'MNRFIMADASACIGCRTCEVACVVSHQEQQNSAAVTTADFVPRIRVIKEDSFTTATVCHQCEDAPCANVCPVQA' A
#
# COMPACT_ATOMS: atom_id res chain seq x y z
N MET A 1 1.18 -0.40 22.15
CA MET A 1 2.34 -0.83 21.33
C MET A 1 2.03 -0.47 19.89
N ASN A 2 2.77 0.46 19.28
CA ASN A 2 2.54 0.85 17.90
C ASN A 2 2.99 -0.27 16.95
N ARG A 3 2.20 -0.51 15.90
CA ARG A 3 2.51 -1.49 14.86
C ARG A 3 3.08 -0.74 13.67
N PHE A 4 4.20 -1.22 13.13
CA PHE A 4 4.86 -0.63 11.97
C PHE A 4 4.99 -1.66 10.86
N ILE A 5 4.94 -1.18 9.62
CA ILE A 5 5.20 -1.97 8.42
C ILE A 5 6.47 -1.40 7.79
N MET A 6 7.42 -2.28 7.46
CA MET A 6 8.67 -1.91 6.80
C MET A 6 8.84 -2.76 5.55
N ALA A 7 9.15 -2.11 4.43
CA ALA A 7 9.55 -2.79 3.20
C ALA A 7 11.07 -2.82 3.10
N ASP A 8 11.65 -4.02 3.04
CA ASP A 8 13.08 -4.20 2.79
C ASP A 8 13.36 -4.13 1.28
N ALA A 9 13.99 -3.04 0.85
CA ALA A 9 14.34 -2.81 -0.55
C ALA A 9 15.38 -3.83 -1.07
N SER A 10 16.22 -4.41 -0.20
CA SER A 10 17.23 -5.39 -0.60
C SER A 10 16.61 -6.74 -1.00
N ALA A 11 15.45 -7.07 -0.44
CA ALA A 11 14.71 -8.29 -0.74
C ALA A 11 13.60 -8.09 -1.79
N CYS A 12 13.26 -6.84 -2.13
CA CYS A 12 12.14 -6.55 -3.01
C CYS A 12 12.50 -6.74 -4.50
N ILE A 13 11.96 -7.79 -5.12
CA ILE A 13 12.12 -8.06 -6.55
C ILE A 13 11.09 -7.35 -7.45
N GLY A 14 10.18 -6.59 -6.84
CA GLY A 14 9.14 -5.84 -7.55
C GLY A 14 8.13 -6.71 -8.32
N CYS A 15 7.73 -7.83 -7.73
CA CYS A 15 6.72 -8.75 -8.29
C CYS A 15 5.29 -8.18 -8.26
N ARG A 16 5.03 -7.08 -7.54
CA ARG A 16 3.72 -6.41 -7.40
C ARG A 16 2.61 -7.24 -6.74
N THR A 17 2.93 -8.43 -6.21
CA THR A 17 1.96 -9.26 -5.48
C THR A 17 1.37 -8.54 -4.27
N CYS A 18 2.14 -7.68 -3.59
CA CYS A 18 1.63 -6.86 -2.49
C CYS A 18 0.56 -5.86 -2.92
N GLU A 19 0.63 -5.33 -4.15
CA GLU A 19 -0.39 -4.44 -4.72
C GLU A 19 -1.69 -5.22 -4.95
N VAL A 20 -1.60 -6.39 -5.59
CA VAL A 20 -2.74 -7.29 -5.83
C VAL A 20 -3.39 -7.71 -4.51
N ALA A 21 -2.60 -8.17 -3.54
CA ALA A 21 -3.09 -8.60 -2.24
C ALA A 21 -3.83 -7.45 -1.51
N CYS A 22 -3.30 -6.23 -1.60
CA CYS A 22 -3.96 -5.05 -1.03
C CYS A 22 -5.35 -4.84 -1.65
N VAL A 23 -5.46 -4.83 -2.98
CA VAL A 23 -6.76 -4.65 -3.67
C VAL A 23 -7.73 -5.77 -3.29
N VAL A 24 -7.29 -7.03 -3.38
CA VAL A 24 -8.13 -8.21 -3.09
C VAL A 24 -8.63 -8.16 -1.64
N SER A 25 -7.79 -7.80 -0.67
CA SER A 25 -8.20 -7.70 0.74
C SER A 25 -9.28 -6.65 1.01
N HIS A 26 -9.45 -5.70 0.09
CA HIS A 26 -10.44 -4.62 0.17
C HIS A 26 -11.63 -4.82 -0.79
N GLN A 27 -11.75 -5.98 -1.43
CA GLN A 27 -12.97 -6.38 -2.15
C GLN A 27 -13.92 -7.14 -1.24
N GLU A 28 -15.23 -7.00 -1.46
CA GLU A 28 -16.25 -7.74 -0.71
C GLU A 28 -16.05 -9.26 -0.82
N GLN A 29 -15.80 -9.77 -2.03
CA GLN A 29 -15.64 -11.20 -2.27
C GLN A 29 -14.21 -11.72 -1.96
N GLN A 30 -13.25 -10.83 -1.68
CA GLN A 30 -11.83 -11.16 -1.46
C GLN A 30 -11.25 -12.15 -2.49
N ASN A 31 -11.71 -12.04 -3.73
CA ASN A 31 -11.37 -12.95 -4.80
C ASN A 31 -10.67 -12.17 -5.91
N SER A 32 -9.44 -12.57 -6.25
CA SER A 32 -8.67 -11.96 -7.34
C SER A 32 -9.37 -12.03 -8.71
N ALA A 33 -10.21 -13.04 -8.96
CA ALA A 33 -10.95 -13.15 -10.22
C ALA A 33 -12.10 -12.13 -10.34
N ALA A 34 -12.52 -11.52 -9.23
CA ALA A 34 -13.57 -10.50 -9.20
C ALA A 34 -13.02 -9.07 -9.34
N VAL A 35 -11.69 -8.88 -9.24
CA VAL A 35 -11.05 -7.56 -9.34
C VAL A 35 -11.07 -7.08 -10.78
N THR A 36 -11.66 -5.92 -11.02
CA THR A 36 -11.59 -5.23 -12.32
C THR A 36 -10.42 -4.25 -12.37
N THR A 37 -10.13 -3.73 -13.56
CA THR A 37 -9.13 -2.66 -13.72
C THR A 37 -9.51 -1.38 -13.00
N ALA A 38 -10.80 -1.08 -12.88
CA ALA A 38 -11.30 0.08 -12.14
C ALA A 38 -11.10 -0.07 -10.62
N ASP A 39 -11.13 -1.31 -10.12
CA ASP A 39 -10.91 -1.62 -8.69
C ASP A 39 -9.43 -1.59 -8.31
N PHE A 40 -8.52 -1.57 -9.28
CA PHE A 40 -7.07 -1.71 -9.04
C PHE A 40 -6.43 -0.41 -8.54
N VAL A 41 -6.84 0.03 -7.35
CA VAL A 41 -6.32 1.21 -6.66
C VAL A 41 -5.68 0.79 -5.33
N PRO A 42 -4.53 0.09 -5.37
CA PRO A 42 -3.86 -0.38 -4.16
C PRO A 42 -3.35 0.77 -3.29
N ARG A 43 -3.40 0.58 -1.97
CA ARG A 43 -2.80 1.47 -0.96
C ARG A 43 -1.30 1.21 -0.75
N ILE A 44 -0.81 0.10 -1.29
CA ILE A 44 0.61 -0.26 -1.38
C ILE A 44 1.06 -0.01 -2.82
N ARG A 45 2.21 0.64 -3.03
CA ARG A 45 2.74 0.93 -4.36
C ARG A 45 4.17 0.45 -4.50
N VAL A 46 4.44 -0.35 -5.53
CA VAL A 46 5.80 -0.75 -5.88
C VAL A 46 6.44 0.32 -6.75
N ILE A 47 7.55 0.86 -6.25
CA ILE A 47 8.43 1.79 -6.97
C ILE A 47 9.63 1.00 -7.48
N LYS A 48 9.93 1.16 -8.77
CA LYS A 48 11.11 0.59 -9.43
C LYS A 48 11.93 1.74 -9.98
N GLU A 49 13.10 1.94 -9.38
CA GLU A 49 14.14 2.84 -9.88
C GLU A 49 15.30 2.02 -10.43
N ASP A 50 16.22 2.66 -11.14
CA ASP A 50 17.38 1.98 -11.73
C ASP A 50 18.27 1.29 -10.68
N SER A 51 18.33 1.85 -9.46
CA SER A 51 19.24 1.41 -8.40
C SER A 51 18.57 0.60 -7.29
N PHE A 52 17.24 0.63 -7.17
CA PHE A 52 16.51 -0.12 -6.16
C PHE A 52 15.05 -0.35 -6.55
N THR A 53 14.44 -1.34 -5.92
CA THR A 53 13.01 -1.57 -5.98
C THR A 53 12.48 -1.68 -4.56
N THR A 54 11.32 -1.08 -4.28
CA THR A 54 10.70 -1.16 -2.96
C THR A 54 9.20 -0.98 -3.03
N ALA A 55 8.50 -1.30 -1.94
CA ALA A 55 7.09 -1.03 -1.75
C ALA A 55 6.90 0.14 -0.78
N THR A 56 6.13 1.14 -1.19
CA THR A 56 5.76 2.30 -0.38
C THR A 56 4.32 2.18 0.08
N VAL A 57 4.06 2.59 1.32
CA VAL A 57 2.74 2.55 1.97
C VAL A 57 2.52 3.83 2.75
N CYS A 58 1.28 4.14 3.14
CA CYS A 58 1.07 5.12 4.20
C CYS A 58 1.77 4.63 5.47
N HIS A 59 2.67 5.43 6.03
CA HIS A 59 3.44 5.06 7.22
C HIS A 59 2.63 5.10 8.51
N GLN A 60 1.38 5.60 8.47
CA GLN A 60 0.54 5.79 9.67
C GLN A 60 1.34 6.53 10.75
N CYS A 61 1.89 7.69 10.35
CA CYS A 61 2.78 8.49 11.19
C CYS A 61 2.13 8.80 12.54
N GLU A 62 2.92 8.80 13.61
CA GLU A 62 2.43 9.15 14.95
C GLU A 62 1.96 10.61 15.03
N ASP A 63 2.72 11.52 14.44
CA ASP A 63 2.31 12.91 14.16
C ASP A 63 2.00 13.06 12.68
N ALA A 64 0.79 12.64 12.28
CA ALA A 64 0.36 12.62 10.88
C ALA A 64 -0.10 14.01 10.42
N PRO A 65 0.69 14.73 9.58
CA PRO A 65 0.31 16.07 9.13
C PRO A 65 -0.99 16.06 8.30
N CYS A 66 -1.25 14.96 7.58
CA CYS A 66 -2.48 14.77 6.83
C CYS A 66 -3.73 14.71 7.73
N ALA A 67 -3.62 14.09 8.91
CA ALA A 67 -4.70 14.06 9.89
C ALA A 67 -4.85 15.45 10.56
N ASN A 68 -3.73 16.07 10.94
CA ASN A 68 -3.72 17.38 11.61
C ASN A 68 -4.37 18.50 10.79
N VAL A 69 -4.28 18.45 9.46
CA VAL A 69 -4.85 19.47 8.56
C VAL A 69 -6.27 19.15 8.08
N CYS A 70 -6.80 17.96 8.38
CA CYS A 70 -8.10 17.52 7.86
C CYS A 70 -9.24 18.40 8.42
N PRO A 71 -9.95 19.19 7.60
CA PRO A 71 -10.94 20.16 8.09
C PRO A 71 -12.16 19.52 8.73
N VAL A 72 -12.44 18.26 8.37
CA VAL A 72 -13.58 17.49 8.88
C VAL A 72 -13.19 16.46 9.93
N GLN A 73 -11.90 16.36 10.28
CA GLN A 73 -11.39 15.39 11.26
C GLN A 73 -11.82 13.94 10.96
N ALA A 74 -11.86 13.60 9.66
CA ALA A 74 -12.21 12.26 9.17
C ALA A 74 -11.22 11.18 9.65
#